data_AF-A0A9Q1BDH0-F1
#
_entry.id   AF-A0A9Q1BDH0-F1
#
_cell.length_a   1.000
_cell.length_b   1.000
_cell.length_c   1.000
_cell.angle_alpha   90.00
_cell.angle_beta   90.00
_cell.angle_gamma   90.00
#
_symmetry.space_group_name_H-M   'P 1'
#
loop_
_entity.id
_entity.type
_entity.pdbx_description
1 polymer ?
#
loop_
_entity_poly.entity_id
_entity_poly.type
_entity_poly.pdbx_seq_one_letter_code
_entity_poly.pdbx_strand_id
1 'polypeptide(L)'
;MTMAQFVSDPTPLQSMQHERFTVKLHAYVLFDLSLSLSGNIAISGQDNRSTFIDLYYGKHSDSRYRFKLFYSKEFQKCTDDLAQRRCVSFLEKDGSKVVTCSGDRIEVIDTKHESRVLKSCRVNGETSCLTVREGEIFVAINGSQTVIVLDHDLRKTKNVTLKAIKYGDCPYDLQVVKDTTYVCTIKHLALADSDYGIVTDYRDTTGKYRQAFSITVSEKLGLIAVLWGGIVRGGNRIIVYTLTENKSLLVVDVESAVARIRFSGRDRMMITGNEKTGEVKLYDLSHLFTYEHLKEHLVSELRNKDCRKLALDLCPASKASILKSISPALALLRVLEREAIIKETDMDTLADALVKINLSCHSIVDIYQKIRPGYKPKQTYAELKEDMKEKEGAWDDQRKQLRKELEDLKMHSAAKIQALERKLETEVTESTKKMSAIMEQLEQTKLEPDQTQEQNVNFIRGIDRPNQKRTVS
;
A
#
# COMPACT_ATOMS: atom_id res chain seq x y z
N MET A 1 21.83 18.31 13.96
CA MET A 1 22.32 18.23 12.57
C MET A 1 21.16 17.80 11.70
N THR A 2 20.50 18.77 11.08
CA THR A 2 19.35 18.58 10.18
C THR A 2 19.87 18.00 8.86
N MET A 3 19.43 16.79 8.49
CA MET A 3 19.69 16.24 7.17
C MET A 3 19.00 17.15 6.13
N ALA A 4 19.80 17.82 5.30
CA ALA A 4 19.31 18.52 4.14
C ALA A 4 18.67 17.51 3.20
N GLN A 5 17.36 17.64 2.94
CA GLN A 5 16.72 16.99 1.81
C GLN A 5 17.27 17.65 0.54
N PHE A 6 18.17 16.96 -0.14
CA PHE A 6 18.55 17.33 -1.50
C PHE A 6 17.36 17.03 -2.40
N VAL A 7 16.58 18.07 -2.71
CA VAL A 7 15.68 18.05 -3.86
C VAL A 7 16.60 18.24 -5.07
N SER A 8 16.89 17.17 -5.80
CA SER A 8 17.56 17.28 -7.10
C SER A 8 16.72 18.18 -8.02
N ASP A 9 17.39 19.02 -8.80
CA ASP A 9 16.72 19.86 -9.80
C ASP A 9 15.86 18.98 -10.72
N PRO A 10 14.63 19.42 -11.09
CA PRO A 10 13.72 18.63 -11.90
C PRO A 10 14.37 18.25 -13.22
N THR A 11 14.53 16.95 -13.46
CA THR A 11 15.09 16.42 -14.71
C THR A 11 14.18 16.84 -15.88
N PRO A 12 14.69 17.41 -16.97
CA PRO A 12 13.86 17.81 -18.11
C PRO A 12 13.13 16.60 -18.71
N LEU A 13 11.79 16.66 -18.73
CA LEU A 13 10.91 15.58 -19.20
C LEU A 13 11.21 15.05 -20.60
N GLN A 14 11.69 15.93 -21.48
CA GLN A 14 11.75 15.65 -22.92
C GLN A 14 12.69 14.49 -23.24
N SER A 15 13.65 14.17 -22.38
CA SER A 15 14.57 13.04 -22.60
C SER A 15 13.99 11.68 -22.23
N MET A 16 12.88 11.62 -21.48
CA MET A 16 12.30 10.35 -21.00
C MET A 16 11.08 9.89 -21.81
N GLN A 17 10.55 10.74 -22.70
CA GLN A 17 9.36 10.43 -23.49
C GLN A 17 9.73 9.64 -24.75
N HIS A 18 9.19 8.43 -24.90
CA HIS A 18 9.51 7.55 -26.03
C HIS A 18 8.45 7.51 -27.13
N GLU A 19 7.18 7.56 -26.76
CA GLU A 19 6.08 7.39 -27.71
C GLU A 19 4.83 8.14 -27.28
N ARG A 20 4.02 8.51 -28.28
CA ARG A 20 2.69 9.09 -28.12
C ARG A 20 1.71 8.42 -29.07
N PHE A 21 0.51 8.14 -28.59
CA PHE A 21 -0.62 7.80 -29.45
C PHE A 21 -1.89 8.46 -28.93
N THR A 22 -2.86 8.66 -29.82
CA THR A 22 -4.12 9.32 -29.49
C THR A 22 -5.25 8.31 -29.62
N VAL A 23 -6.03 8.20 -28.55
CA VAL A 23 -7.28 7.42 -28.51
C VAL A 23 -8.34 8.17 -29.32
N LYS A 24 -9.23 7.44 -30.01
CA LYS A 24 -10.32 7.93 -30.90
C LYS A 24 -10.49 9.46 -31.04
N LEU A 25 -10.40 9.95 -32.28
CA LEU A 25 -10.48 11.35 -32.74
C LEU A 25 -11.43 12.29 -31.95
N HIS A 26 -10.82 13.31 -31.34
CA HIS A 26 -11.24 14.72 -31.16
C HIS A 26 -12.54 15.08 -30.40
N ALA A 27 -13.31 14.14 -29.85
CA ALA A 27 -14.53 14.48 -29.09
C ALA A 27 -14.63 13.88 -27.68
N TYR A 28 -13.65 13.09 -27.26
CA TYR A 28 -13.73 12.31 -26.04
C TYR A 28 -12.82 12.84 -24.92
N VAL A 29 -13.37 12.85 -23.72
CA VAL A 29 -12.71 13.15 -22.45
C VAL A 29 -12.24 11.84 -21.82
N LEU A 30 -10.92 11.63 -21.66
CA LEU A 30 -10.36 10.44 -21.03
C LEU A 30 -10.55 10.50 -19.52
N PHE A 31 -11.09 9.45 -18.92
CA PHE A 31 -11.32 9.37 -17.48
C PHE A 31 -10.52 8.32 -16.76
N ASP A 32 -10.29 7.17 -17.39
CA ASP A 32 -9.58 6.09 -16.73
C ASP A 32 -8.60 5.43 -17.67
N LEU A 33 -7.56 4.89 -17.06
CA LEU A 33 -6.44 4.25 -17.70
C LEU A 33 -6.08 3.06 -16.82
N SER A 34 -5.99 1.87 -17.37
CA SER A 34 -5.52 0.68 -16.66
C SER A 34 -4.49 -0.07 -17.51
N LEU A 35 -3.59 -0.76 -16.82
CA LEU A 35 -2.49 -1.51 -17.42
C LEU A 35 -2.54 -2.97 -16.97
N SER A 36 -2.47 -3.88 -17.92
CA SER A 36 -2.32 -5.31 -17.62
C SER A 36 -0.86 -5.64 -17.33
N LEU A 37 -0.64 -6.75 -16.62
CA LEU A 37 0.70 -7.30 -16.40
C LEU A 37 1.42 -7.69 -17.70
N SER A 38 0.67 -7.86 -18.81
CA SER A 38 1.24 -8.18 -20.13
C SER A 38 1.60 -6.92 -20.94
N GLY A 39 1.35 -5.72 -20.41
CA GLY A 39 1.59 -4.46 -21.11
C GLY A 39 0.42 -4.00 -21.99
N ASN A 40 -0.77 -4.57 -21.82
CA ASN A 40 -1.96 -4.09 -22.51
C ASN A 40 -2.51 -2.85 -21.80
N ILE A 41 -3.03 -1.90 -22.57
CA ILE A 41 -3.64 -0.68 -22.05
C ILE A 41 -5.15 -0.77 -22.22
N ALA A 42 -5.89 -0.45 -21.16
CA ALA A 42 -7.33 -0.22 -21.19
C ALA A 42 -7.58 1.26 -20.94
N ILE A 43 -8.45 1.86 -21.74
CA ILE A 43 -8.77 3.29 -21.66
C ILE A 43 -10.27 3.43 -21.70
N SER A 44 -10.81 4.28 -20.85
CA SER A 44 -12.20 4.69 -20.93
C SER A 44 -12.36 6.20 -20.82
N GLY A 45 -13.46 6.67 -21.38
CA GLY A 45 -13.80 8.08 -21.39
C GLY A 45 -15.23 8.32 -21.82
N GLN A 46 -15.57 9.57 -22.07
CA GLN A 46 -16.91 9.96 -22.51
C GLN A 46 -16.88 11.11 -23.51
N ASP A 47 -17.93 11.21 -24.32
CA ASP A 47 -18.30 12.45 -24.99
C ASP A 47 -19.62 12.97 -24.39
N ASN A 48 -20.29 13.89 -25.08
CA ASN A 48 -21.57 14.44 -24.63
C ASN A 48 -22.73 13.42 -24.67
N ARG A 49 -22.60 12.28 -25.36
CA ARG A 49 -23.70 11.34 -25.68
C ARG A 49 -23.43 9.89 -25.27
N SER A 50 -22.19 9.53 -25.01
CA SER A 50 -21.74 8.15 -24.86
C SER A 50 -20.52 8.05 -23.95
N THR A 51 -20.24 6.84 -23.49
CA THR A 51 -18.97 6.45 -22.87
C THR A 51 -18.33 5.37 -23.72
N PHE A 52 -17.01 5.17 -23.62
CA PHE A 52 -16.33 4.14 -24.39
C PHE A 52 -15.29 3.40 -23.56
N ILE A 53 -14.89 2.24 -24.09
CA ILE A 53 -13.71 1.48 -23.66
C ILE A 53 -12.92 1.10 -24.91
N ASP A 54 -11.64 1.47 -24.94
CA ASP A 54 -10.67 1.03 -25.94
C ASP A 54 -9.56 0.21 -25.27
N LEU A 55 -9.18 -0.92 -25.88
CA LEU A 55 -8.09 -1.76 -25.41
C LEU A 55 -7.01 -1.89 -26.48
N TYR A 56 -5.76 -1.74 -26.05
CA TYR A 56 -4.58 -1.74 -26.90
C TYR A 56 -3.60 -2.84 -26.47
N TYR A 57 -3.10 -3.61 -27.44
CA TYR A 57 -1.99 -4.53 -27.23
C TYR A 57 -0.70 -3.74 -27.33
N GLY A 58 0.11 -3.77 -26.28
CA GLY A 58 1.50 -3.30 -26.34
C GLY A 58 2.36 -4.39 -26.98
N LYS A 59 3.01 -4.09 -28.11
CA LYS A 59 4.05 -4.95 -28.68
C LYS A 59 5.39 -4.25 -28.53
N HIS A 60 6.32 -4.92 -27.86
CA HIS A 60 7.72 -4.52 -27.80
C HIS A 60 8.40 -5.05 -29.07
N SER A 61 8.84 -4.18 -29.97
CA SER A 61 9.65 -4.58 -31.13
C SER A 61 10.83 -3.62 -31.28
N ASP A 62 12.04 -4.17 -31.29
CA ASP A 62 13.30 -3.51 -31.67
C ASP A 62 13.34 -2.01 -31.35
N SER A 63 13.41 -1.67 -30.05
CA SER A 63 13.53 -0.30 -29.51
C SER A 63 12.32 0.63 -29.56
N ARG A 64 11.15 0.18 -30.04
CA ARG A 64 9.92 0.99 -29.98
C ARG A 64 8.76 0.21 -29.37
N TYR A 65 8.06 0.88 -28.46
CA TYR A 65 6.70 0.49 -28.13
C TYR A 65 5.84 0.71 -29.38
N ARG A 66 4.84 -0.16 -29.56
CA ARG A 66 3.75 0.06 -30.50
C ARG A 66 2.49 -0.45 -29.85
N PHE A 67 1.47 0.41 -29.83
CA PHE A 67 0.15 0.06 -29.35
C PHE A 67 -0.79 -0.18 -30.53
N LYS A 68 -1.41 -1.36 -30.56
CA LYS A 68 -2.43 -1.68 -31.56
C LYS A 68 -3.78 -1.85 -30.87
N LEU A 69 -4.75 -1.04 -31.26
CA LEU A 69 -6.15 -1.21 -30.85
C LEU A 69 -6.63 -2.60 -31.27
N PHE A 70 -7.17 -3.36 -30.33
CA PHE A 70 -7.75 -4.68 -30.61
C PHE A 70 -9.20 -4.82 -30.18
N TYR A 71 -9.69 -3.87 -29.39
CA TYR A 71 -11.06 -3.84 -28.93
C TYR A 71 -11.48 -2.39 -28.73
N SER A 72 -12.69 -2.06 -29.17
CA SER A 72 -13.34 -0.78 -28.89
C SER A 72 -14.83 -1.03 -28.71
N LYS A 73 -15.43 -0.46 -27.67
CA LYS A 73 -16.87 -0.51 -27.45
C LYS A 73 -17.37 0.82 -26.95
N GLU A 74 -18.43 1.29 -27.59
CA GLU A 74 -19.20 2.46 -27.17
C GLU A 74 -20.45 2.02 -26.41
N PHE A 75 -20.83 2.84 -25.43
CA PHE A 75 -21.98 2.65 -24.58
C PHE A 75 -22.77 3.95 -24.62
N GLN A 76 -24.00 3.89 -25.13
CA GLN A 76 -24.89 5.05 -25.13
C GLN A 76 -25.18 5.48 -23.69
N LYS A 77 -25.18 6.80 -23.43
CA LYS A 77 -25.63 7.32 -22.13
C LYS A 77 -27.12 7.04 -22.01
N CYS A 78 -27.52 6.43 -20.89
CA CYS A 78 -28.92 6.48 -20.50
C CYS A 78 -29.28 7.94 -20.22
N THR A 79 -30.42 8.38 -20.72
CA THR A 79 -30.83 9.78 -20.89
C THR A 79 -30.99 10.59 -19.60
N ASP A 80 -30.84 9.97 -18.43
CA ASP A 80 -31.37 10.54 -17.18
C ASP A 80 -30.29 10.94 -16.16
N ASP A 81 -28.99 10.69 -16.40
CA ASP A 81 -27.92 11.06 -15.46
C ASP A 81 -26.78 11.86 -16.09
N LEU A 82 -26.50 13.00 -15.48
CA LEU A 82 -25.34 13.85 -15.73
C LEU A 82 -24.05 13.05 -15.49
N ALA A 83 -23.30 12.81 -16.57
CA ALA A 83 -21.90 12.40 -16.58
C ALA A 83 -21.55 11.12 -15.80
N GLN A 84 -22.14 9.98 -16.19
CA GLN A 84 -21.65 8.68 -15.74
C GLN A 84 -20.20 8.44 -16.18
N ARG A 85 -19.26 8.60 -15.24
CA ARG A 85 -17.86 8.26 -15.47
C ARG A 85 -17.74 6.75 -15.59
N ARG A 86 -17.07 6.30 -16.65
CA ARG A 86 -16.77 4.89 -16.86
C ARG A 86 -15.33 4.61 -16.46
N CYS A 87 -15.14 3.65 -15.56
CA CYS A 87 -13.82 3.12 -15.21
C CYS A 87 -13.64 1.73 -15.80
N VAL A 88 -12.40 1.31 -16.03
CA VAL A 88 -12.07 0.02 -16.65
C VAL A 88 -10.79 -0.56 -16.08
N SER A 89 -10.79 -1.87 -15.84
CA SER A 89 -9.56 -2.59 -15.50
C SER A 89 -9.55 -4.00 -16.07
N PHE A 90 -8.35 -4.54 -16.24
CA PHE A 90 -8.16 -5.91 -16.70
C PHE A 90 -8.46 -6.89 -15.57
N LEU A 91 -9.38 -7.83 -15.85
CA LEU A 91 -9.63 -8.96 -14.95
C LEU A 91 -8.64 -10.09 -15.23
N GLU A 92 -8.33 -10.31 -16.52
CA GLU A 92 -7.41 -11.35 -16.98
C GLU A 92 -6.16 -10.73 -17.61
N LYS A 93 -4.99 -11.34 -17.38
CA LYS A 93 -3.69 -10.81 -17.83
C LYS A 93 -3.56 -10.70 -19.35
N ASP A 94 -4.23 -11.57 -20.09
CA ASP A 94 -4.22 -11.60 -21.56
C ASP A 94 -5.17 -10.57 -22.19
N GLY A 95 -5.96 -9.87 -21.36
CA GLY A 95 -6.96 -8.90 -21.81
C GLY A 95 -8.26 -9.53 -22.31
N SER A 96 -8.46 -10.84 -22.16
CA SER A 96 -9.68 -11.54 -22.60
C SER A 96 -10.94 -11.14 -21.83
N LYS A 97 -10.77 -10.67 -20.60
CA LYS A 97 -11.86 -10.13 -19.79
C LYS A 97 -11.44 -8.83 -19.14
N VAL A 98 -12.35 -7.87 -19.20
CA VAL A 98 -12.24 -6.60 -18.49
C VAL A 98 -13.45 -6.41 -17.59
N VAL A 99 -13.24 -5.73 -16.48
CA VAL A 99 -14.32 -5.24 -15.63
C VAL A 99 -14.46 -3.73 -15.85
N THR A 100 -15.68 -3.26 -15.90
CA THR A 100 -16.01 -1.83 -16.00
C THR A 100 -17.09 -1.47 -15.00
N CYS A 101 -17.06 -0.24 -14.50
CA CYS A 101 -18.15 0.35 -13.73
C CYS A 101 -18.57 1.69 -14.33
N SER A 102 -19.85 2.01 -14.24
CA SER A 102 -20.46 3.25 -14.70
C SER A 102 -21.77 3.45 -13.94
N GLY A 103 -21.94 4.58 -13.26
CA GLY A 103 -23.08 4.76 -12.36
C GLY A 103 -23.05 3.71 -11.24
N ASP A 104 -24.17 3.06 -10.96
CA ASP A 104 -24.31 1.98 -9.98
C ASP A 104 -24.00 0.58 -10.55
N ARG A 105 -23.68 0.48 -11.84
CA ARG A 105 -23.56 -0.79 -12.56
C ARG A 105 -22.11 -1.22 -12.73
N ILE A 106 -21.85 -2.50 -12.49
CA ILE A 106 -20.55 -3.16 -12.71
C ILE A 106 -20.76 -4.30 -13.69
N GLU A 107 -19.86 -4.42 -14.67
CA GLU A 107 -19.97 -5.40 -15.74
C GLU A 107 -18.63 -6.08 -16.03
N VAL A 108 -18.67 -7.39 -16.29
CA VAL A 108 -17.53 -8.14 -16.85
C VAL A 108 -17.80 -8.37 -18.32
N ILE A 109 -16.87 -7.95 -19.18
CA ILE A 109 -17.00 -8.03 -20.63
C ILE A 109 -15.97 -9.02 -21.17
N ASP A 110 -16.44 -9.93 -22.03
CA ASP A 110 -15.58 -10.79 -22.85
C ASP A 110 -15.12 -10.01 -24.08
N THR A 111 -13.81 -9.84 -24.23
CA THR A 111 -13.22 -9.09 -25.34
C THR A 111 -12.88 -9.98 -26.53
N LYS A 112 -12.90 -11.31 -26.39
CA LYS A 112 -12.63 -12.28 -27.45
C LYS A 112 -13.88 -12.59 -28.27
N HIS A 113 -15.05 -12.60 -27.64
CA HIS A 113 -16.31 -13.01 -28.27
C HIS A 113 -17.33 -11.87 -28.31
N GLU A 114 -17.29 -11.09 -29.41
CA GLU A 114 -18.31 -10.09 -29.77
C GLU A 114 -18.64 -9.05 -28.68
N SER A 115 -17.72 -8.79 -27.75
CA SER A 115 -17.90 -7.79 -26.70
C SER A 115 -19.11 -8.06 -25.79
N ARG A 116 -19.43 -9.34 -25.55
CA ARG A 116 -20.57 -9.77 -24.74
C ARG A 116 -20.34 -9.43 -23.27
N VAL A 117 -21.36 -8.86 -22.63
CA VAL A 117 -21.40 -8.75 -21.17
C VAL A 117 -21.63 -10.16 -20.62
N LEU A 118 -20.63 -10.71 -19.93
CA LEU A 118 -20.69 -12.03 -19.31
C LEU A 118 -21.53 -12.00 -18.03
N LYS A 119 -21.31 -10.96 -17.22
CA LYS A 119 -21.94 -10.77 -15.91
C LYS A 119 -22.15 -9.29 -15.65
N SER A 120 -23.19 -8.98 -14.89
CA SER A 120 -23.45 -7.63 -14.41
C SER A 120 -24.06 -7.68 -13.02
N CYS A 121 -23.70 -6.72 -12.17
CA CYS A 121 -24.38 -6.48 -10.91
C CYS A 121 -24.60 -4.97 -10.71
N ARG A 122 -25.39 -4.63 -9.70
CA ARG A 122 -25.57 -3.25 -9.22
C ARG A 122 -25.10 -3.14 -7.79
N VAL A 123 -24.54 -2.00 -7.45
CA VAL A 123 -24.15 -1.64 -6.08
C VAL A 123 -25.03 -0.50 -5.57
N ASN A 124 -25.13 -0.36 -4.25
CA ASN A 124 -25.88 0.75 -3.67
C ASN A 124 -25.02 2.02 -3.68
N GLY A 125 -25.23 2.88 -4.68
CA GLY A 125 -24.54 4.14 -4.87
C GLY A 125 -23.75 4.21 -6.20
N GLU A 126 -23.38 5.42 -6.58
CA GLU A 126 -22.59 5.67 -7.78
C GLU A 126 -21.14 5.23 -7.58
N THR A 127 -20.57 4.52 -8.53
CA THR A 127 -19.16 4.10 -8.51
C THR A 127 -18.25 5.26 -8.92
N SER A 128 -17.14 5.45 -8.20
CA SER A 128 -16.20 6.54 -8.47
C SER A 128 -14.93 6.07 -9.19
N CYS A 129 -14.39 4.92 -8.79
CA CYS A 129 -13.26 4.26 -9.43
C CYS A 129 -13.27 2.75 -9.12
N LEU A 130 -12.49 1.99 -9.89
CA LEU A 130 -12.29 0.56 -9.65
C LEU A 130 -10.83 0.16 -9.87
N THR A 131 -10.39 -0.91 -9.22
CA THR A 131 -9.14 -1.60 -9.57
C THR A 131 -9.31 -3.11 -9.43
N VAL A 132 -8.38 -3.87 -10.01
CA VAL A 132 -8.34 -5.33 -9.88
C VAL A 132 -6.99 -5.72 -9.32
N ARG A 133 -6.98 -6.56 -8.29
CA ARG A 133 -5.76 -7.13 -7.71
C ARG A 133 -6.03 -8.57 -7.30
N GLU A 134 -5.16 -9.49 -7.73
CA GLU A 134 -5.22 -10.91 -7.37
C GLU A 134 -6.58 -11.59 -7.65
N GLY A 135 -7.30 -11.07 -8.64
CA GLY A 135 -8.64 -11.55 -8.98
C GLY A 135 -9.76 -11.09 -8.05
N GLU A 136 -9.48 -10.14 -7.17
CA GLU A 136 -10.51 -9.37 -6.47
C GLU A 136 -10.73 -8.04 -7.20
N ILE A 137 -11.99 -7.63 -7.29
CA ILE A 137 -12.42 -6.37 -7.90
C ILE A 137 -12.76 -5.41 -6.75
N PHE A 138 -12.02 -4.31 -6.66
CA PHE A 138 -12.22 -3.29 -5.65
C PHE A 138 -12.93 -2.11 -6.29
N VAL A 139 -14.09 -1.72 -5.74
CA VAL A 139 -14.94 -0.67 -6.29
C VAL A 139 -15.22 0.37 -5.22
N ALA A 140 -14.82 1.61 -5.47
CA ALA A 140 -15.15 2.73 -4.60
C ALA A 140 -16.50 3.34 -4.96
N ILE A 141 -17.22 3.77 -3.93
CA ILE A 141 -18.53 4.42 -4.05
C ILE A 141 -18.37 5.92 -3.78
N ASN A 142 -18.96 6.74 -4.64
CA ASN A 142 -18.98 8.18 -4.53
C ASN A 142 -19.61 8.62 -3.20
N GLY A 143 -19.00 9.60 -2.52
CA GLY A 143 -19.41 10.05 -1.20
C GLY A 143 -19.21 9.04 -0.04
N SER A 144 -18.55 7.91 -0.28
CA SER A 144 -18.31 6.87 0.72
C SER A 144 -16.82 6.63 0.97
N GLN A 145 -16.50 6.32 2.23
CA GLN A 145 -15.18 5.83 2.66
C GLN A 145 -15.06 4.29 2.50
N THR A 146 -16.10 3.61 2.04
CA THR A 146 -16.12 2.16 1.87
C THR A 146 -15.82 1.76 0.42
N VAL A 147 -14.88 0.83 0.28
CA VAL A 147 -14.59 0.12 -0.97
C VAL A 147 -15.25 -1.26 -0.90
N ILE A 148 -16.09 -1.56 -1.88
CA ILE A 148 -16.73 -2.87 -2.02
C ILE A 148 -15.74 -3.79 -2.73
N VAL A 149 -15.58 -5.00 -2.22
CA VAL A 149 -14.75 -6.03 -2.86
C VAL A 149 -15.64 -7.13 -3.41
N LEU A 150 -15.45 -7.45 -4.68
CA LEU A 150 -16.18 -8.49 -5.41
C LEU A 150 -15.21 -9.57 -5.92
N ASP A 151 -15.69 -10.79 -6.06
CA ASP A 151 -15.00 -11.85 -6.79
C ASP A 151 -15.21 -11.73 -8.32
N HIS A 152 -14.61 -12.65 -9.08
CA HIS A 152 -14.78 -12.76 -10.55
C HIS A 152 -16.22 -13.01 -11.01
N ASP A 153 -17.09 -13.46 -10.10
CA ASP A 153 -18.51 -13.68 -10.34
C ASP A 153 -19.35 -12.46 -9.99
N LEU A 154 -18.72 -11.33 -9.64
CA LEU A 154 -19.35 -10.11 -9.14
C LEU A 154 -20.13 -10.30 -7.84
N ARG A 155 -19.83 -11.35 -7.06
CA ARG A 155 -20.38 -11.55 -5.72
C ARG A 155 -19.57 -10.75 -4.73
N LYS A 156 -20.27 -10.05 -3.83
CA LYS A 156 -19.63 -9.30 -2.77
C LYS A 156 -18.97 -10.23 -1.77
N THR A 157 -17.65 -10.08 -1.60
CA THR A 157 -16.86 -10.87 -0.67
C THR A 157 -16.65 -10.14 0.65
N LYS A 158 -16.32 -8.84 0.59
CA LYS A 158 -16.06 -8.01 1.78
C LYS A 158 -16.29 -6.51 1.49
N ASN A 159 -16.26 -5.72 2.55
CA ASN A 159 -16.13 -4.26 2.50
C ASN A 159 -14.81 -3.88 3.15
N VAL A 160 -14.08 -2.95 2.54
CA VAL A 160 -12.90 -2.31 3.14
C VAL A 160 -13.28 -0.88 3.49
N THR A 161 -13.16 -0.51 4.76
CA THR A 161 -13.42 0.86 5.21
C THR A 161 -12.11 1.62 5.30
N LEU A 162 -11.95 2.65 4.47
CA LEU A 162 -10.79 3.51 4.46
C LEU A 162 -10.87 4.47 5.65
N LYS A 163 -10.09 4.19 6.70
CA LYS A 163 -10.05 4.95 7.95
C LYS A 163 -9.51 6.36 7.77
N ALA A 164 -8.70 6.55 6.72
CA ALA A 164 -8.09 7.81 6.38
C ALA A 164 -9.06 8.84 5.80
N ILE A 165 -10.16 8.37 5.22
CA ILE A 165 -11.12 9.19 4.48
C ILE A 165 -12.26 9.57 5.43
N LYS A 166 -12.56 10.87 5.48
CA LYS A 166 -13.66 11.41 6.30
C LYS A 166 -14.98 11.34 5.54
N TYR A 167 -16.08 11.39 6.28
CA TYR A 167 -17.42 11.48 5.70
C TYR A 167 -17.53 12.63 4.68
N GLY A 168 -18.18 12.36 3.54
CA GLY A 168 -18.30 13.29 2.42
C GLY A 168 -17.00 13.49 1.62
N ASP A 169 -16.00 12.63 1.81
CA ASP A 169 -14.89 12.42 0.88
C ASP A 169 -14.99 10.99 0.34
N CYS A 170 -14.35 10.72 -0.80
CA CYS A 170 -14.36 9.39 -1.42
C CYS A 170 -13.13 9.19 -2.32
N PRO A 171 -12.76 7.93 -2.59
CA PRO A 171 -11.72 7.62 -3.56
C PRO A 171 -12.07 8.14 -4.96
N TYR A 172 -11.14 8.89 -5.55
CA TYR A 172 -11.17 9.33 -6.95
C TYR A 172 -10.32 8.44 -7.87
N ASP A 173 -9.22 7.90 -7.32
CA ASP A 173 -8.39 6.87 -7.94
C ASP A 173 -7.83 5.99 -6.82
N LEU A 174 -7.69 4.69 -7.06
CA LEU A 174 -7.14 3.78 -6.07
C LEU A 174 -6.35 2.62 -6.68
N GLN A 175 -5.37 2.13 -5.93
CA GLN A 175 -4.69 0.87 -6.17
C GLN A 175 -4.53 0.10 -4.87
N VAL A 176 -4.56 -1.22 -4.96
CA VAL A 176 -4.41 -2.11 -3.81
C VAL A 176 -3.17 -2.95 -4.02
N VAL A 177 -2.30 -2.92 -3.02
CA VAL A 177 -1.04 -3.67 -2.98
C VAL A 177 -0.94 -4.29 -1.60
N LYS A 178 -0.90 -5.63 -1.54
CA LYS A 178 -1.00 -6.37 -0.28
C LYS A 178 -2.22 -5.88 0.52
N ASP A 179 -2.03 -5.61 1.80
CA ASP A 179 -3.09 -5.15 2.71
C ASP A 179 -3.16 -3.62 2.81
N THR A 180 -2.60 -2.92 1.81
CA THR A 180 -2.57 -1.45 1.76
C THR A 180 -3.30 -0.94 0.52
N THR A 181 -4.23 -0.02 0.75
CA THR A 181 -4.94 0.73 -0.28
C THR A 181 -4.30 2.10 -0.44
N TYR A 182 -3.82 2.37 -1.65
CA TYR A 182 -3.27 3.66 -2.05
C TYR A 182 -4.36 4.42 -2.78
N VAL A 183 -4.68 5.62 -2.31
CA VAL A 183 -5.87 6.33 -2.75
C VAL A 183 -5.58 7.81 -2.98
N CYS A 184 -6.10 8.34 -4.08
CA CYS A 184 -6.36 9.76 -4.24
C CYS A 184 -7.84 10.04 -3.96
N THR A 185 -8.17 11.11 -3.26
CA THR A 185 -9.56 11.43 -2.89
C THR A 185 -10.14 12.59 -3.71
N ILE A 186 -11.47 12.74 -3.73
CA ILE A 186 -12.12 13.89 -4.38
C ILE A 186 -11.77 15.21 -3.69
N LYS A 187 -11.42 15.18 -2.39
CA LYS A 187 -10.83 16.30 -1.67
C LYS A 187 -9.31 16.36 -1.82
N HIS A 188 -8.77 15.78 -2.89
CA HIS A 188 -7.45 16.07 -3.40
C HIS A 188 -6.28 15.57 -2.54
N LEU A 189 -6.53 14.61 -1.65
CA LEU A 189 -5.51 13.97 -0.82
C LEU A 189 -4.90 12.76 -1.52
N ALA A 190 -3.66 12.41 -1.22
CA ALA A 190 -3.01 11.16 -1.63
C ALA A 190 -2.51 10.42 -0.41
N LEU A 191 -3.03 9.21 -0.16
CA LEU A 191 -2.83 8.49 1.10
C LEU A 191 -2.53 7.01 0.83
N ALA A 192 -1.77 6.40 1.73
CA ALA A 192 -1.72 4.94 1.90
C ALA A 192 -2.48 4.59 3.18
N ASP A 193 -3.51 3.75 3.07
CA ASP A 193 -4.37 3.32 4.17
C ASP A 193 -4.33 1.80 4.28
N SER A 194 -4.30 1.31 5.52
CA SER A 194 -4.26 -0.12 5.83
C SER A 194 -5.34 -0.43 6.87
N ASP A 195 -5.52 -1.71 7.19
CA ASP A 195 -6.40 -2.10 8.30
C ASP A 195 -5.98 -1.50 9.65
N TYR A 196 -4.75 -1.00 9.78
CA TYR A 196 -4.25 -0.32 10.97
C TYR A 196 -4.43 1.21 10.93
N GLY A 197 -4.97 1.75 9.83
CA GLY A 197 -5.16 3.17 9.57
C GLY A 197 -4.12 3.73 8.59
N ILE A 198 -3.96 5.06 8.62
CA ILE A 198 -3.07 5.80 7.71
C ILE A 198 -1.63 5.33 7.90
N VAL A 199 -1.09 4.72 6.85
CA VAL A 199 0.32 4.36 6.75
C VAL A 199 1.14 5.57 6.33
N THR A 200 0.63 6.37 5.38
CA THR A 200 1.37 7.51 4.82
C THR A 200 0.44 8.56 4.22
N ASP A 201 0.82 9.83 4.38
CA ASP A 201 0.23 10.99 3.70
C ASP A 201 1.27 11.56 2.72
N TYR A 202 1.00 11.43 1.42
CA TYR A 202 1.87 11.93 0.36
C TYR A 202 1.55 13.40 0.12
N ARG A 203 2.59 14.23 0.02
CA ARG A 203 2.43 15.67 -0.24
C ARG A 203 3.49 16.17 -1.20
N ASP A 204 3.12 17.18 -1.98
CA ASP A 204 4.10 18.06 -2.63
C ASP A 204 4.74 18.98 -1.59
N THR A 205 6.05 18.86 -1.42
CA THR A 205 6.83 19.65 -0.45
C THR A 205 6.89 21.13 -0.81
N THR A 206 6.66 21.49 -2.08
CA THR A 206 6.68 22.90 -2.50
C THR A 206 5.38 23.63 -2.15
N GLY A 207 4.31 22.90 -1.82
CA GLY A 207 2.99 23.44 -1.50
C GLY A 207 2.26 24.12 -2.67
N LYS A 208 2.84 24.10 -3.88
CA LYS A 208 2.30 24.69 -5.11
C LYS A 208 1.24 23.80 -5.74
N TYR A 209 1.42 22.49 -5.64
CA TYR A 209 0.48 21.49 -6.15
C TYR A 209 -0.24 20.86 -4.97
N ARG A 210 -1.57 20.98 -4.94
CA ARG A 210 -2.38 20.50 -3.80
C ARG A 210 -3.46 19.52 -4.20
N GLN A 211 -3.57 19.22 -5.51
CA GLN A 211 -4.66 18.42 -6.05
C GLN A 211 -4.21 17.04 -6.51
N ALA A 212 -4.24 16.04 -5.63
CA ALA A 212 -3.94 14.68 -6.07
C ALA A 212 -5.06 14.16 -7.00
N PHE A 213 -4.70 13.78 -8.23
CA PHE A 213 -5.65 13.31 -9.25
C PHE A 213 -5.54 11.82 -9.54
N SER A 214 -4.35 11.24 -9.40
CA SER A 214 -4.13 9.83 -9.72
C SER A 214 -2.94 9.30 -8.93
N ILE A 215 -3.05 8.04 -8.50
CA ILE A 215 -2.01 7.32 -7.79
C ILE A 215 -1.79 5.97 -8.44
N THR A 216 -0.53 5.56 -8.55
CA THR A 216 -0.17 4.23 -9.03
C THR A 216 0.99 3.68 -8.23
N VAL A 217 0.96 2.37 -8.00
CA VAL A 217 1.96 1.65 -7.24
C VAL A 217 2.51 0.52 -8.09
N SER A 218 3.81 0.28 -7.96
CA SER A 218 4.45 -0.88 -8.56
C SER A 218 5.29 -1.57 -7.49
N GLU A 219 4.78 -2.68 -6.96
CA GLU A 219 5.56 -3.54 -6.05
C GLU A 219 6.85 -4.00 -6.70
N LYS A 220 6.76 -4.38 -7.98
CA LYS A 220 7.89 -4.74 -8.84
C LYS A 220 8.76 -3.54 -9.23
N LEU A 221 8.49 -2.31 -8.83
CA LEU A 221 9.48 -1.24 -8.91
C LEU A 221 9.83 -0.69 -7.52
N GLY A 222 9.08 -1.09 -6.49
CA GLY A 222 9.19 -0.47 -5.18
C GLY A 222 8.87 1.02 -5.25
N LEU A 223 7.98 1.42 -6.16
CA LEU A 223 7.67 2.81 -6.44
C LEU A 223 6.19 3.11 -6.26
N ILE A 224 5.92 4.35 -5.89
CA ILE A 224 4.62 4.99 -5.89
C ILE A 224 4.75 6.24 -6.74
N ALA A 225 3.80 6.53 -7.61
CA ALA A 225 3.72 7.81 -8.28
C ALA A 225 2.38 8.46 -7.98
N VAL A 226 2.42 9.75 -7.68
CA VAL A 226 1.24 10.58 -7.44
C VAL A 226 1.24 11.74 -8.43
N LEU A 227 0.14 11.89 -9.15
CA LEU A 227 -0.13 13.03 -10.03
C LEU A 227 -0.82 14.15 -9.23
N TRP A 228 -0.20 15.31 -9.21
CA TRP A 228 -0.63 16.51 -8.51
C TRP A 228 -1.00 17.64 -9.48
N GLY A 229 -2.16 18.25 -9.28
CA GLY A 229 -2.61 19.45 -9.96
C GLY A 229 -2.25 20.73 -9.22
N GLY A 230 -1.87 21.75 -10.00
CA GLY A 230 -1.65 23.10 -9.50
C GLY A 230 -2.97 23.86 -9.28
N ILE A 231 -3.02 24.71 -8.26
CA ILE A 231 -4.22 25.48 -7.90
C ILE A 231 -4.56 26.55 -8.96
N VAL A 232 -3.54 27.14 -9.58
CA VAL A 232 -3.72 28.25 -10.54
C VAL A 232 -2.67 28.14 -11.65
N ARG A 233 -3.12 27.83 -12.88
CA ARG A 233 -2.31 27.87 -14.13
C ARG A 233 -0.97 27.11 -14.11
N GLY A 234 -0.71 26.30 -13.08
CA GLY A 234 0.63 25.80 -12.73
C GLY A 234 1.06 24.50 -13.39
N GLY A 235 0.34 24.01 -14.40
CA GLY A 235 0.59 22.66 -14.92
C GLY A 235 0.21 21.58 -13.92
N ASN A 236 0.53 20.34 -14.26
CA ASN A 236 0.45 19.21 -13.34
C ASN A 236 1.87 18.71 -13.06
N ARG A 237 2.03 17.93 -12.00
CA ARG A 237 3.33 17.39 -11.59
C ARG A 237 3.16 15.97 -11.09
N ILE A 238 4.05 15.09 -11.51
CA ILE A 238 4.15 13.73 -10.98
C ILE A 238 5.29 13.71 -9.98
N ILE A 239 5.04 13.20 -8.79
CA ILE A 239 6.08 12.92 -7.79
C ILE A 239 6.16 11.41 -7.62
N VAL A 240 7.35 10.85 -7.77
CA VAL A 240 7.63 9.44 -7.58
C VAL A 240 8.31 9.24 -6.23
N TYR A 241 7.78 8.35 -5.42
CA TYR A 241 8.27 8.02 -4.09
C TYR A 241 8.75 6.56 -4.03
N THR A 242 9.69 6.27 -3.13
CA THR A 242 9.98 4.88 -2.71
C THR A 242 8.79 4.31 -1.95
N LEU A 243 8.47 3.04 -2.20
CA LEU A 243 7.37 2.32 -1.52
C LEU A 243 7.68 2.05 -0.04
N THR A 244 8.96 1.88 0.32
CA THR A 244 9.40 1.49 1.68
C THR A 244 9.60 2.67 2.61
N GLU A 245 10.14 3.78 2.10
CA GLU A 245 10.55 4.93 2.92
C GLU A 245 9.74 6.19 2.63
N ASN A 246 8.87 6.16 1.61
CA ASN A 246 8.11 7.32 1.14
C ASN A 246 8.98 8.54 0.80
N LYS A 247 10.22 8.30 0.37
CA LYS A 247 11.13 9.36 -0.06
C LYS A 247 10.86 9.68 -1.52
N SER A 248 10.69 10.96 -1.82
CA SER A 248 10.60 11.45 -3.20
C SER A 248 11.92 11.19 -3.92
N LEU A 249 11.87 10.47 -5.03
CA LEU A 249 12.99 10.17 -5.92
C LEU A 249 13.02 11.08 -7.14
N LEU A 250 11.83 11.45 -7.64
CA LEU A 250 11.70 12.16 -8.90
C LEU A 250 10.50 13.09 -8.87
N VAL A 251 10.69 14.26 -9.46
CA VAL A 251 9.64 15.23 -9.72
C VAL A 251 9.62 15.56 -11.21
N VAL A 252 8.45 15.43 -11.83
CA VAL A 252 8.22 15.51 -13.28
C VAL A 252 7.07 16.48 -13.53
N ASP A 253 7.34 17.66 -14.08
CA ASP A 253 6.29 18.59 -14.50
C ASP A 253 5.64 18.10 -15.81
N VAL A 254 4.34 17.85 -15.81
CA VAL A 254 3.56 17.36 -16.96
C VAL A 254 2.50 18.40 -17.40
N GLU A 255 1.92 18.17 -18.57
CA GLU A 255 0.83 19.02 -19.07
C GLU A 255 -0.36 19.08 -18.10
N SER A 256 -1.00 20.25 -18.01
CA SER A 256 -2.11 20.50 -17.07
C SER A 256 -3.36 19.62 -17.27
N ALA A 257 -3.47 18.95 -18.41
CA ALA A 257 -4.61 18.11 -18.74
C ALA A 257 -4.34 16.61 -18.53
N VAL A 258 -3.16 16.23 -18.01
CA VAL A 258 -2.92 14.84 -17.59
C VAL A 258 -3.82 14.54 -16.38
N ALA A 259 -4.63 13.48 -16.45
CA ALA A 259 -5.58 13.11 -15.39
C ALA A 259 -5.34 11.72 -14.78
N ARG A 260 -4.59 10.87 -15.49
CA ARG A 260 -4.32 9.49 -15.05
C ARG A 260 -2.87 9.11 -15.28
N ILE A 261 -2.32 8.36 -14.33
CA ILE A 261 -0.99 7.76 -14.41
C ILE A 261 -1.04 6.28 -14.02
N ARG A 262 -0.25 5.44 -14.71
CA ARG A 262 -0.10 4.01 -14.40
C ARG A 262 1.31 3.53 -14.63
N PHE A 263 1.84 2.71 -13.73
CA PHE A 263 3.08 1.98 -13.97
C PHE A 263 2.84 0.75 -14.87
N SER A 264 3.76 0.53 -15.81
CA SER A 264 3.93 -0.78 -16.44
C SER A 264 4.82 -1.62 -15.52
N GLY A 265 4.23 -2.62 -14.87
CA GLY A 265 4.96 -3.52 -13.96
C GLY A 265 6.06 -4.34 -14.63
N ARG A 266 6.06 -4.48 -15.97
CA ARG A 266 7.12 -5.21 -16.68
C ARG A 266 8.33 -4.35 -17.03
N ASP A 267 8.08 -3.10 -17.44
CA ASP A 267 8.99 -2.43 -18.37
C ASP A 267 9.62 -1.15 -17.83
N ARG A 268 9.48 -0.84 -16.53
CA ARG A 268 9.93 0.45 -15.99
C ARG A 268 9.33 1.65 -16.72
N MET A 269 8.19 1.47 -17.34
CA MET A 269 7.47 2.56 -17.98
C MET A 269 6.43 3.14 -17.03
N MET A 270 6.22 4.43 -17.11
CA MET A 270 5.02 5.09 -16.62
C MET A 270 4.23 5.62 -17.81
N ILE A 271 2.93 5.43 -17.77
CA ILE A 271 2.02 5.90 -18.81
C ILE A 271 1.14 6.99 -18.22
N THR A 272 0.92 8.04 -18.98
CA THR A 272 0.03 9.14 -18.63
C THR A 272 -1.07 9.29 -19.66
N GLY A 273 -2.31 9.54 -19.23
CA GLY A 273 -3.44 9.88 -20.10
C GLY A 273 -3.82 11.36 -19.96
N ASN A 274 -3.89 12.06 -21.08
CA ASN A 274 -4.39 13.43 -21.16
C ASN A 274 -5.92 13.39 -21.33
N GLU A 275 -6.63 13.96 -20.36
CA GLU A 275 -8.10 14.00 -20.31
C GLU A 275 -8.70 14.74 -21.51
N LYS A 276 -8.07 15.82 -21.97
CA LYS A 276 -8.65 16.69 -23.01
C LYS A 276 -8.34 16.23 -24.43
N THR A 277 -7.15 15.70 -24.65
CA THR A 277 -6.69 15.33 -25.99
C THR A 277 -6.85 13.84 -26.27
N GLY A 278 -7.07 13.03 -25.24
CA GLY A 278 -7.00 11.57 -25.34
C GLY A 278 -5.60 11.05 -25.66
N GLU A 279 -4.57 11.91 -25.58
CA GLU A 279 -3.18 11.51 -25.83
C GLU A 279 -2.65 10.67 -24.66
N VAL A 280 -2.07 9.53 -25.01
CA VAL A 280 -1.36 8.65 -24.09
C VAL A 280 0.12 8.77 -24.36
N LYS A 281 0.89 9.10 -23.31
CA LYS A 281 2.35 9.25 -23.37
C LYS A 281 3.03 8.22 -22.50
N LEU A 282 4.19 7.75 -22.97
CA LEU A 282 5.03 6.79 -22.27
C LEU A 282 6.34 7.42 -21.83
N TYR A 283 6.66 7.22 -20.55
CA TYR A 283 7.88 7.69 -19.91
C TYR A 283 8.71 6.50 -19.46
N ASP A 284 9.96 6.46 -19.88
CA ASP A 284 10.92 5.47 -19.40
C ASP A 284 11.56 5.91 -18.10
N LEU A 285 11.34 5.12 -17.07
CA LEU A 285 11.86 5.34 -15.73
C LEU A 285 13.17 4.60 -15.49
N SER A 286 13.76 3.97 -16.51
CA SER A 286 15.06 3.30 -16.40
C SER A 286 16.14 4.25 -15.89
N HIS A 287 16.05 5.53 -16.25
CA HIS A 287 16.95 6.58 -15.76
C HIS A 287 16.75 6.93 -14.28
N LEU A 288 15.64 6.58 -13.64
CA LEU A 288 15.46 6.79 -12.19
C LEU A 288 16.31 5.84 -11.37
N PHE A 289 16.62 4.70 -11.95
CA PHE A 289 17.44 3.69 -11.33
C PHE A 289 18.87 3.87 -11.78
N THR A 290 19.47 5.01 -11.44
CA THR A 290 20.90 5.21 -11.67
C THR A 290 21.72 4.41 -10.68
N TYR A 291 22.96 4.13 -11.06
CA TYR A 291 23.94 3.52 -10.19
C TYR A 291 24.13 4.32 -8.88
N GLU A 292 24.08 5.65 -8.94
CA GLU A 292 24.17 6.52 -7.76
C GLU A 292 22.99 6.33 -6.80
N HIS A 293 21.75 6.25 -7.30
CA HIS A 293 20.59 5.98 -6.43
C HIS A 293 20.69 4.60 -5.75
N LEU A 294 21.21 3.60 -6.46
CA LEU A 294 21.49 2.29 -5.86
C LEU A 294 22.55 2.40 -4.76
N LYS A 295 23.64 3.16 -4.98
CA LYS A 295 24.67 3.36 -3.95
C LYS A 295 24.11 4.04 -2.72
N GLU A 296 23.35 5.11 -2.88
CA GLU A 296 22.75 5.83 -1.75
C GLU A 296 21.88 4.92 -0.91
N HIS A 297 21.04 4.11 -1.56
CA HIS A 297 20.19 3.14 -0.88
C HIS A 297 20.99 2.01 -0.22
N LEU A 298 22.04 1.50 -0.88
CA LEU A 298 22.96 0.54 -0.28
C LEU A 298 23.65 1.11 0.96
N VAL A 299 24.09 2.38 0.93
CA VAL A 299 24.70 3.04 2.09
C VAL A 299 23.73 3.13 3.27
N SER A 300 22.45 3.41 3.02
CA SER A 300 21.45 3.50 4.10
C SER A 300 21.09 2.14 4.69
N GLU A 301 21.13 1.06 3.90
CA GLU A 301 20.73 -0.29 4.35
C GLU A 301 21.89 -1.10 4.95
N LEU A 302 23.12 -0.89 4.48
CA LEU A 302 24.31 -1.62 4.92
C LEU A 302 24.68 -1.25 6.36
N ARG A 303 24.47 -2.18 7.30
CA ARG A 303 24.92 -2.01 8.68
C ARG A 303 26.40 -2.35 8.79
N ASN A 304 27.04 -1.87 9.86
CA ASN A 304 28.45 -2.13 10.12
C ASN A 304 28.79 -3.62 10.09
N LYS A 305 27.94 -4.49 10.66
CA LYS A 305 28.12 -5.95 10.66
C LYS A 305 28.19 -6.53 9.24
N ASP A 306 27.40 -5.98 8.32
CA ASP A 306 27.29 -6.43 6.95
C ASP A 306 28.50 -5.95 6.14
N CYS A 307 28.94 -4.71 6.41
CA CYS A 307 30.19 -4.17 5.87
C CYS A 307 31.41 -4.99 6.29
N ARG A 308 31.43 -5.49 7.54
CA ARG A 308 32.52 -6.36 8.02
C ARG A 308 32.57 -7.67 7.26
N LYS A 309 31.41 -8.28 6.99
CA LYS A 309 31.31 -9.52 6.22
C LYS A 309 31.75 -9.30 4.78
N LEU A 310 31.26 -8.25 4.12
CA LEU A 310 31.67 -7.86 2.77
C LEU A 310 33.16 -7.61 2.64
N ALA A 311 33.77 -7.02 3.67
CA ALA A 311 35.19 -6.72 3.68
C ALA A 311 36.09 -7.94 3.97
N LEU A 312 35.55 -9.13 4.26
CA LEU A 312 36.35 -10.33 4.52
C LEU A 312 37.08 -10.82 3.27
N ASP A 313 36.46 -10.66 2.10
CA ASP A 313 36.99 -11.14 0.82
C ASP A 313 37.87 -10.09 0.12
N LEU A 314 37.98 -8.89 0.70
CA LEU A 314 38.81 -7.80 0.18
C LEU A 314 40.23 -7.88 0.72
N CYS A 315 41.18 -7.26 0.01
CA CYS A 315 42.58 -7.26 0.46
C CYS A 315 42.72 -6.63 1.86
N PRO A 316 43.73 -7.05 2.67
CA PRO A 316 43.85 -6.62 4.07
C PRO A 316 43.92 -5.09 4.27
N ALA A 317 44.55 -4.37 3.32
CA ALA A 317 44.63 -2.91 3.33
C ALA A 317 43.25 -2.27 3.13
N SER A 318 42.48 -2.75 2.16
CA SER A 318 41.11 -2.32 1.89
C SER A 318 40.19 -2.60 3.07
N LYS A 319 40.26 -3.81 3.65
CA LYS A 319 39.52 -4.20 4.85
C LYS A 319 39.79 -3.28 6.04
N ALA A 320 41.06 -2.95 6.31
CA ALA A 320 41.43 -2.04 7.40
C ALA A 320 40.88 -0.63 7.18
N SER A 321 40.85 -0.14 5.93
CA SER A 321 40.31 1.18 5.60
C SER A 321 38.79 1.26 5.79
N ILE A 322 38.06 0.20 5.45
CA ILE A 322 36.59 0.11 5.60
C ILE A 322 36.19 0.07 7.07
N LEU A 323 36.84 -0.78 7.86
CA LEU A 323 36.50 -1.00 9.27
C LEU A 323 36.82 0.19 10.17
N LYS A 324 37.79 1.03 9.77
CA LYS A 324 38.18 2.25 10.49
C LYS A 324 37.44 3.51 10.00
N SER A 325 36.64 3.39 8.94
CA SER A 325 35.88 4.51 8.39
C SER A 325 34.74 4.93 9.33
N ILE A 326 34.47 6.24 9.37
CA ILE A 326 33.30 6.82 10.05
C ILE A 326 31.99 6.37 9.36
N SER A 327 32.06 6.09 8.05
CA SER A 327 30.98 5.45 7.28
C SER A 327 31.51 4.20 6.59
N PRO A 328 31.41 3.03 7.23
CA PRO A 328 31.91 1.77 6.67
C PRO A 328 31.22 1.36 5.37
N ALA A 329 29.92 1.64 5.22
CA ALA A 329 29.18 1.33 4.00
C ALA A 329 29.67 2.15 2.80
N LEU A 330 29.87 3.46 2.99
CA LEU A 330 30.41 4.33 1.93
C LEU A 330 31.86 3.96 1.58
N ALA A 331 32.68 3.66 2.59
CA ALA A 331 34.06 3.23 2.37
C ALA A 331 34.13 1.91 1.61
N LEU A 332 33.24 0.97 1.91
CA LEU A 332 33.15 -0.31 1.22
C LEU A 332 32.78 -0.13 -0.25
N LEU A 333 31.73 0.65 -0.57
CA LEU A 333 31.35 0.89 -1.97
C LEU A 333 32.47 1.54 -2.78
N ARG A 334 33.17 2.53 -2.20
CA ARG A 334 34.32 3.18 -2.83
C ARG A 334 35.49 2.22 -3.10
N VAL A 335 35.69 1.25 -2.22
CA VAL A 335 36.72 0.22 -2.41
C VAL A 335 36.30 -0.73 -3.52
N LEU A 336 35.05 -1.21 -3.50
CA LEU A 336 34.52 -2.09 -4.54
C LEU A 336 34.59 -1.45 -5.94
N GLU A 337 34.30 -0.15 -6.04
CA GLU A 337 34.45 0.63 -7.28
C GLU A 337 35.90 0.72 -7.74
N ARG A 338 36.80 1.09 -6.83
CA ARG A 338 38.23 1.28 -7.12
C ARG A 338 38.88 -0.03 -7.56
N GLU A 339 38.51 -1.14 -6.95
CA GLU A 339 38.98 -2.47 -7.32
C GLU A 339 38.28 -3.01 -8.58
N ALA A 340 37.41 -2.21 -9.22
CA ALA A 340 36.67 -2.56 -10.43
C ALA A 340 35.80 -3.82 -10.28
N ILE A 341 35.47 -4.19 -9.04
CA ILE A 341 34.58 -5.29 -8.68
C ILE A 341 33.14 -4.90 -9.02
N ILE A 342 32.81 -3.61 -8.88
CA ILE A 342 31.53 -3.05 -9.26
C ILE A 342 31.77 -1.92 -10.26
N LYS A 343 31.11 -2.00 -11.41
CA LYS A 343 31.16 -0.98 -12.46
C LYS A 343 29.74 -0.55 -12.77
N GLU A 344 29.58 0.71 -13.16
CA GLU A 344 28.30 1.26 -13.63
C GLU A 344 27.72 0.45 -14.81
N THR A 345 28.60 -0.15 -15.65
CA THR A 345 28.23 -0.99 -16.79
C THR A 345 28.07 -2.48 -16.46
N ASP A 346 28.46 -2.94 -15.27
CA ASP A 346 28.49 -4.35 -14.86
C ASP A 346 27.85 -4.53 -13.48
N MET A 347 26.59 -4.14 -13.45
CA MET A 347 25.72 -4.17 -12.28
C MET A 347 25.47 -5.62 -11.79
N ASP A 348 25.60 -6.62 -12.68
CA ASP A 348 25.33 -8.03 -12.36
C ASP A 348 26.38 -8.59 -11.37
N THR A 349 27.62 -8.12 -11.49
CA THR A 349 28.71 -8.54 -10.62
C THR A 349 28.52 -8.05 -9.18
N LEU A 350 27.95 -6.84 -8.99
CA LEU A 350 27.58 -6.33 -7.66
C LEU A 350 26.45 -7.14 -7.04
N ALA A 351 25.42 -7.47 -7.82
CA ALA A 351 24.30 -8.29 -7.35
C ALA A 351 24.74 -9.71 -6.96
N ASP A 352 25.55 -10.37 -7.80
CA ASP A 352 26.12 -11.70 -7.50
C ASP A 352 27.00 -11.67 -6.24
N ALA A 353 27.81 -10.62 -6.04
CA ALA A 353 28.64 -10.46 -4.85
C ALA A 353 27.82 -10.26 -3.58
N LEU A 354 26.74 -9.47 -3.64
CA LEU A 354 25.83 -9.21 -2.51
C LEU A 354 25.01 -10.44 -2.11
N VAL A 355 24.63 -11.28 -3.09
CA VAL A 355 23.93 -12.55 -2.83
C VAL A 355 24.85 -13.56 -2.13
N LYS A 356 26.11 -13.70 -2.59
CA LYS A 356 27.08 -14.68 -2.06
C LYS A 356 27.36 -14.55 -0.56
N ILE A 357 27.20 -13.37 0.01
CA ILE A 357 27.55 -13.09 1.41
C ILE A 357 26.37 -13.16 2.37
N ASN A 358 25.19 -13.57 1.91
CA ASN A 358 24.00 -13.79 2.74
C ASN A 358 23.61 -12.55 3.58
N LEU A 359 23.83 -11.35 3.02
CA LEU A 359 23.16 -10.14 3.47
C LEU A 359 21.65 -10.41 3.39
N SER A 360 20.83 -9.85 4.28
CA SER A 360 19.37 -10.03 4.19
C SER A 360 18.85 -9.29 2.96
N CYS A 361 18.99 -9.94 1.80
CA CYS A 361 19.01 -9.37 0.46
C CYS A 361 17.62 -9.10 -0.13
N HIS A 362 16.53 -9.19 0.64
CA HIS A 362 15.21 -9.03 0.05
C HIS A 362 15.03 -7.63 -0.55
N SER A 363 15.43 -6.55 0.13
CA SER A 363 15.31 -5.19 -0.40
C SER A 363 16.24 -4.92 -1.58
N ILE A 364 17.48 -5.41 -1.57
CA ILE A 364 18.49 -5.07 -2.58
C ILE A 364 18.40 -5.95 -3.84
N VAL A 365 18.17 -7.27 -3.68
CA VAL A 365 17.89 -8.17 -4.82
C VAL A 365 16.54 -7.83 -5.44
N ASP A 366 15.56 -7.41 -4.64
CA ASP A 366 14.34 -6.82 -5.18
C ASP A 366 14.71 -5.58 -5.99
N ILE A 367 15.33 -4.55 -5.42
CA ILE A 367 15.73 -3.34 -6.17
C ILE A 367 16.51 -3.70 -7.44
N TYR A 368 17.42 -4.66 -7.38
CA TYR A 368 18.19 -5.12 -8.54
C TYR A 368 17.35 -5.83 -9.61
N GLN A 369 16.45 -6.75 -9.22
CA GLN A 369 15.52 -7.42 -10.15
C GLN A 369 14.50 -6.44 -10.74
N LYS A 370 14.17 -5.38 -10.00
CA LYS A 370 13.37 -4.25 -10.46
C LYS A 370 14.16 -3.40 -11.48
N ILE A 371 15.48 -3.30 -11.29
CA ILE A 371 16.49 -2.69 -12.20
C ILE A 371 16.96 -3.62 -13.34
N ARG A 372 16.53 -4.89 -13.42
CA ARG A 372 16.68 -5.71 -14.64
C ARG A 372 15.67 -6.88 -14.69
N PRO A 373 14.54 -6.77 -15.42
CA PRO A 373 13.57 -7.85 -15.49
C PRO A 373 14.19 -9.01 -16.29
N GLY A 374 14.34 -10.17 -15.66
CA GLY A 374 14.94 -11.36 -16.29
C GLY A 374 16.34 -11.73 -15.78
N TYR A 375 16.92 -10.96 -14.86
CA TYR A 375 18.10 -11.41 -14.12
C TYR A 375 17.78 -12.68 -13.32
N LYS A 376 18.56 -13.73 -13.53
CA LYS A 376 18.58 -14.95 -12.73
C LYS A 376 19.96 -15.03 -12.08
N PRO A 377 20.08 -15.01 -10.74
CA PRO A 377 21.36 -15.18 -10.07
C PRO A 377 22.07 -16.45 -10.55
N LYS A 378 23.40 -16.45 -10.62
CA LYS A 378 24.18 -17.65 -11.00
C LYS A 378 24.10 -18.76 -9.96
N GLN A 379 23.78 -18.43 -8.69
CA GLN A 379 23.27 -19.41 -7.73
C GLN A 379 21.86 -19.79 -8.15
N THR A 380 21.70 -21.03 -8.58
CA THR A 380 20.46 -21.50 -9.20
C THR A 380 19.31 -21.29 -8.22
N TYR A 381 18.18 -20.76 -8.71
CA TYR A 381 16.93 -20.62 -7.93
C TYR A 381 16.54 -21.91 -7.19
N ALA A 382 17.00 -23.09 -7.65
CA ALA A 382 16.86 -24.37 -6.98
C ALA A 382 17.61 -24.45 -5.63
N GLU A 383 18.84 -23.93 -5.54
CA GLU A 383 19.67 -23.97 -4.32
C GLU A 383 19.14 -23.00 -3.26
N LEU A 384 18.79 -21.77 -3.67
CA LEU A 384 18.10 -20.81 -2.81
C LEU A 384 16.73 -21.31 -2.35
N LYS A 385 16.02 -22.07 -3.19
CA LYS A 385 14.73 -22.68 -2.84
C LYS A 385 14.88 -23.86 -1.88
N GLU A 386 15.97 -24.62 -1.92
CA GLU A 386 16.28 -25.63 -0.91
C GLU A 386 16.65 -25.01 0.44
N ASP A 387 17.54 -24.01 0.43
CA ASP A 387 17.90 -23.23 1.63
C ASP A 387 16.66 -22.55 2.26
N MET A 388 15.74 -22.06 1.43
CA MET A 388 14.47 -21.49 1.89
C MET A 388 13.51 -22.55 2.42
N LYS A 389 13.43 -23.73 1.80
CA LYS A 389 12.62 -24.85 2.33
C LYS A 389 13.12 -25.33 3.68
N GLU A 390 14.43 -25.40 3.87
CA GLU A 390 15.03 -25.78 5.15
C GLU A 390 14.73 -24.73 6.23
N LYS A 391 14.82 -23.45 5.88
CA LYS A 391 14.44 -22.35 6.78
C LYS A 391 12.94 -22.29 7.04
N GLU A 392 12.08 -22.57 6.05
CA GLU A 392 10.62 -22.67 6.22
C GLU A 392 10.26 -23.80 7.19
N GLY A 393 10.91 -24.96 7.08
CA GLY A 393 10.75 -26.07 8.02
C GLY A 393 11.09 -25.66 9.46
N ALA A 394 12.24 -24.99 9.65
CA ALA A 394 12.65 -24.48 10.96
C ALA A 394 11.67 -23.43 11.53
N TRP A 395 11.10 -22.57 10.67
CA TRP A 395 10.11 -21.57 11.06
C TRP A 395 8.75 -22.21 11.44
N ASP A 396 8.33 -23.24 10.72
CA ASP A 396 7.09 -23.97 11.04
C ASP A 396 7.20 -24.72 12.36
N ASP A 397 8.38 -25.28 12.67
CA ASP A 397 8.64 -25.91 13.95
C ASP A 397 8.66 -24.89 15.10
N GLN A 398 9.26 -23.71 14.88
CA GLN A 398 9.22 -22.61 15.84
C GLN A 398 7.77 -22.11 16.07
N ARG A 399 6.95 -22.01 15.01
CA ARG A 399 5.54 -21.63 15.11
C ARG A 399 4.71 -22.66 15.86
N LYS A 400 4.94 -23.96 15.63
CA LYS A 400 4.29 -25.04 16.40
C LYS A 400 4.65 -24.96 17.88
N GLN A 401 5.92 -24.72 18.20
CA GLN A 401 6.38 -24.56 19.57
C GLN A 401 5.73 -23.36 20.26
N LEU A 402 5.71 -22.19 19.60
CA LEU A 402 5.05 -20.99 20.12
C LEU A 402 3.54 -21.17 20.31
N ARG A 403 2.85 -21.88 19.40
CA ARG A 403 1.42 -22.20 19.56
C ARG A 403 1.18 -23.10 20.78
N LYS A 404 2.04 -24.08 21.01
CA LYS A 404 1.96 -24.95 22.19
C LYS A 404 2.15 -24.14 23.47
N GLU A 405 3.16 -23.29 23.53
CA GLU A 405 3.42 -22.41 24.68
C GLU A 405 2.26 -21.43 24.93
N LEU A 406 1.66 -20.88 23.87
CA LEU A 406 0.50 -20.00 23.98
C LEU A 406 -0.72 -20.74 24.55
N GLU A 407 -0.96 -21.97 24.13
CA GLU A 407 -2.09 -22.77 24.60
C GLU A 407 -1.88 -23.25 26.04
N ASP A 408 -0.65 -23.60 26.41
CA ASP A 408 -0.28 -23.87 27.81
C ASP A 408 -0.50 -22.63 28.69
N LEU A 409 -0.12 -21.43 28.21
CA LEU A 409 -0.37 -20.14 28.88
C LEU A 409 -1.86 -19.85 29.02
N LYS A 410 -2.67 -20.08 27.97
CA LYS A 410 -4.12 -19.90 28.02
C LYS A 410 -4.75 -20.84 29.05
N MET A 411 -4.38 -22.11 29.04
CA MET A 411 -4.85 -23.10 30.01
C MET A 411 -4.48 -22.68 31.45
N HIS A 412 -3.25 -22.21 31.66
CA HIS A 412 -2.81 -21.74 32.97
C HIS A 412 -3.56 -20.47 33.42
N SER A 413 -3.81 -19.54 32.50
CA SER A 413 -4.58 -18.32 32.77
C SER A 413 -6.05 -18.60 33.07
N ALA A 414 -6.68 -19.52 32.33
CA ALA A 414 -8.05 -19.95 32.55
C ALA A 414 -8.20 -20.64 33.91
N ALA A 415 -7.26 -21.51 34.28
CA ALA A 415 -7.23 -22.13 35.61
C ALA A 415 -7.09 -21.08 36.74
N LYS A 416 -6.26 -20.06 36.54
CA LYS A 416 -6.09 -18.96 37.51
C LYS A 416 -7.33 -18.09 37.63
N ILE A 417 -8.01 -17.77 36.52
CA ILE A 417 -9.29 -17.03 36.52
C ILE A 417 -10.35 -17.82 37.28
N GLN A 418 -10.50 -19.11 36.99
CA GLN A 418 -11.48 -19.97 37.66
C GLN A 418 -11.22 -20.10 39.16
N ALA A 419 -9.94 -20.12 39.59
CA ALA A 419 -9.58 -20.11 41.01
C ALA A 419 -9.92 -18.78 41.70
N LEU A 420 -9.75 -17.65 41.01
CA LEU A 420 -10.13 -16.33 41.52
C LEU A 420 -11.65 -16.16 41.60
N GLU A 421 -12.40 -16.66 40.62
CA GLU A 421 -13.87 -16.65 40.63
C GLU A 421 -14.43 -17.43 41.82
N ARG A 422 -13.93 -18.65 42.09
CA ARG A 422 -14.32 -19.43 43.28
C ARG A 422 -14.01 -18.71 44.59
N LYS A 423 -12.85 -18.02 44.66
CA LYS A 423 -12.48 -17.24 45.84
C LYS A 423 -13.45 -16.07 46.05
N LEU A 424 -13.80 -15.36 44.98
CA LEU A 424 -14.76 -14.27 45.01
C LEU A 424 -16.15 -14.75 45.44
N GLU A 425 -16.65 -15.86 44.89
CA GLU A 425 -17.94 -16.45 45.28
C GLU A 425 -17.97 -16.82 46.77
N THR A 426 -16.86 -17.32 47.31
CA THR A 426 -16.75 -17.66 48.74
C THR A 426 -16.82 -16.41 49.61
N GLU A 427 -16.09 -15.35 49.25
CA GLU A 427 -16.09 -14.06 49.96
C GLU A 427 -17.47 -13.37 49.91
N VAL A 428 -18.16 -13.42 48.77
CA VAL A 428 -19.53 -12.88 48.60
C VAL A 428 -20.53 -13.67 49.44
N THR A 429 -20.42 -15.00 49.48
CA THR A 429 -21.32 -15.85 50.28
C THR A 429 -21.13 -15.57 51.77
N GLU A 430 -19.89 -15.44 52.23
CA GLU A 430 -19.59 -15.11 53.63
C GLU A 430 -20.09 -13.71 54.01
N SER A 431 -19.91 -12.73 53.14
CA SER A 431 -20.40 -11.36 53.34
C SER A 431 -21.91 -11.30 53.38
N THR A 432 -22.60 -12.04 52.49
CA THR A 432 -24.07 -12.14 52.48
C THR A 432 -24.60 -12.77 53.77
N LYS A 433 -23.95 -13.83 54.27
CA LYS A 433 -24.30 -14.44 55.57
C LYS A 433 -24.14 -13.46 56.73
N LYS A 434 -23.04 -12.72 56.78
CA LYS A 434 -22.81 -11.68 57.79
C LYS A 434 -23.89 -10.59 57.73
N MET A 435 -24.23 -10.13 56.53
CA MET A 435 -25.26 -9.11 56.34
C MET A 435 -26.66 -9.61 56.74
N SER A 436 -27.00 -10.86 56.42
CA SER A 436 -28.25 -11.48 56.86
C SER A 436 -28.34 -11.57 58.39
N ALA A 437 -27.25 -11.96 59.05
CA ALA A 437 -27.20 -12.01 60.52
C ALA A 437 -27.37 -10.62 61.15
N ILE A 438 -26.78 -9.58 60.55
CA ILE A 438 -26.96 -8.19 60.99
C ILE A 438 -28.41 -7.73 60.79
N MET A 439 -29.03 -8.08 59.66
CA MET A 439 -30.44 -7.74 59.38
C MET A 439 -31.38 -8.44 60.37
N GLU A 440 -31.14 -9.71 60.67
CA GLU A 440 -31.93 -10.47 61.66
C GLU A 440 -31.78 -9.89 63.08
N GLN A 441 -30.56 -9.50 63.47
CA GLN A 441 -30.33 -8.77 64.72
C GLN A 441 -31.09 -7.43 64.77
N LEU A 442 -31.08 -6.67 63.67
CA LEU A 442 -31.80 -5.39 63.55
C LEU A 442 -33.32 -5.57 63.61
N GLU A 443 -33.86 -6.64 63.03
CA GLU A 443 -35.29 -6.95 63.12
C GLU A 443 -35.69 -7.37 64.54
N GLN A 444 -34.84 -8.14 65.22
CA GLN A 444 -35.03 -8.46 66.65
C GLN A 444 -34.99 -7.20 67.53
N THR A 445 -34.17 -6.19 67.18
CA THR A 445 -34.16 -4.90 67.91
C THR A 445 -35.37 -4.02 67.61
N LYS A 446 -36.05 -4.19 66.46
CA LYS A 446 -37.26 -3.42 66.09
C LYS A 446 -38.55 -3.98 66.70
N LEU A 447 -38.53 -5.21 67.21
CA LEU A 447 -39.68 -5.88 67.83
C LEU A 447 -39.80 -5.63 69.35
N GLU A 448 -38.95 -4.77 69.93
CA GLU A 448 -39.21 -4.13 71.22
C GLU A 448 -39.65 -2.66 71.03
N PRO A 449 -40.95 -2.39 70.78
CA PRO A 449 -41.47 -1.04 70.77
C PRO A 449 -41.85 -0.64 72.19
N ASP A 450 -40.89 -0.19 72.99
CA ASP A 450 -41.06 0.95 73.89
C ASP A 450 -39.79 1.18 74.70
N GLN A 451 -39.38 2.46 74.76
CA GLN A 451 -38.25 3.01 75.53
C GLN A 451 -36.87 2.92 74.88
N THR A 452 -36.58 3.81 73.92
CA THR A 452 -35.31 4.61 73.94
C THR A 452 -35.26 5.62 72.79
N GLN A 453 -36.16 6.61 72.85
CA GLN A 453 -36.04 7.83 72.08
C GLN A 453 -35.02 8.77 72.74
N GLU A 454 -33.75 8.35 72.90
CA GLU A 454 -32.70 9.24 73.42
C GLU A 454 -31.23 8.89 73.08
N GLN A 455 -30.92 7.80 72.36
CA GLN A 455 -29.51 7.44 72.04
C GLN A 455 -29.06 7.66 70.58
N ASN A 456 -29.96 8.09 69.68
CA ASN A 456 -29.64 8.26 68.25
C ASN A 456 -28.88 9.54 67.87
N VAL A 457 -28.32 10.29 68.84
CA VAL A 457 -27.50 11.49 68.58
C VAL A 457 -25.99 11.20 68.61
N ASN A 458 -25.54 10.02 69.06
CA ASN A 458 -24.11 9.71 69.20
C ASN A 458 -23.48 8.83 68.09
N PHE A 459 -24.24 8.29 67.14
CA PHE A 459 -23.67 7.39 66.11
C PHE A 459 -23.14 8.10 64.85
N ILE A 460 -23.52 9.37 64.61
CA ILE A 460 -23.09 10.15 63.42
C ILE A 460 -21.71 10.84 63.61
N ARG A 461 -21.05 10.68 64.77
CA ARG A 461 -19.73 11.28 65.05
C ARG A 461 -18.52 10.33 64.98
N GLY A 462 -18.69 9.11 64.45
CA GLY A 462 -17.63 8.08 64.44
C GLY A 462 -16.92 7.80 63.10
N ILE A 463 -17.28 8.46 61.99
CA ILE A 463 -16.62 8.22 60.69
C ILE A 463 -15.52 9.26 60.49
N ASP A 464 -14.42 9.05 61.20
CA ASP A 464 -13.17 9.78 61.04
C ASP A 464 -12.25 9.05 60.05
N ARG A 465 -11.85 9.79 59.00
CA ARG A 465 -10.61 9.74 58.20
C ARG A 465 -10.30 8.56 57.24
N PRO A 466 -10.07 8.86 55.94
CA PRO A 466 -9.36 7.98 55.03
C PRO A 466 -7.84 8.10 55.23
N ASN A 467 -7.18 6.97 55.50
CA ASN A 467 -5.72 6.88 55.52
C ASN A 467 -5.17 6.80 54.09
N GLN A 468 -4.62 7.91 53.60
CA GLN A 468 -3.58 7.94 52.56
C GLN A 468 -2.22 7.58 53.17
N LYS A 469 -1.57 6.51 52.70
CA LYS A 469 -0.09 6.34 52.67
C LYS A 469 0.24 5.37 51.53
N ARG A 470 0.85 5.87 50.46
CA ARG A 470 2.31 5.99 50.18
C ARG A 470 2.82 4.83 49.33
N THR A 471 2.94 5.13 48.04
CA THR A 471 4.09 4.74 47.21
C THR A 471 5.40 5.15 47.87
N VAL A 472 6.39 4.25 47.79
CA VAL A 472 7.83 4.54 47.90
C VAL A 472 8.50 3.76 46.77
N SER A 473 9.36 4.48 46.04
CA SER A 473 10.38 4.08 45.04
C SER A 473 10.46 2.63 44.58
#